data_AF-X0ZNI2-F1
#
_entry.id   AF-X0ZNI2-F1
#
_cell.length_a   1.000
_cell.length_b   1.000
_cell.length_c   1.000
_cell.angle_alpha   90.00
_cell.angle_beta   90.00
_cell.angle_gamma   90.00
#
_symmetry.space_group_name_H-M   'P 1'
#
loop_
_entity.id
_entity.type
_entity.pdbx_description
1 polymer ?
#
loop_
_entity_poly.entity_id
_entity_poly.type
_entity_poly.pdbx_seq_one_letter_code
_entity_poly.pdbx_strand_id
1 'polypeptide(L)'
;SALLDAITWAIWGQARKTSNTSKPDAGLLHLGQTTMLVILDFECNRQTYRVKREYFKTYGKPLAQLEFGIFKEDAITLIPLTDKTIRKTQEKIIQTIHLDYDAFVNTAFLRQGHSNEFSQKSPKDRKAILGTILGLDQYEVVRKLAMEKVRQAVNKKNTLSAFHEKMLEQLAKKPQLTQSKKELLEKENQLLARAKELTKKTTTLQAQEKAIQQEQKQSEILTLTLGQQQKELNRIIEQLLETKKLWKKVHHEKMRAKKYPELLEKNHN
;
A
#
# COMPACT_ATOMS: atom_id res chain seq x y z
N SER A 1 -3.52 -35.41 59.33
CA SER A 1 -3.21 -34.36 60.32
C SER A 1 -3.89 -33.09 59.90
N ALA A 2 -4.71 -32.49 60.77
CA ALA A 2 -5.47 -31.26 60.47
C ALA A 2 -4.58 -30.00 60.35
N LEU A 3 -3.43 -29.99 61.03
CA LEU A 3 -2.48 -28.87 60.97
C LEU A 3 -1.86 -28.71 59.58
N LEU A 4 -1.45 -29.82 58.96
CA LEU A 4 -0.88 -29.80 57.61
C LEU A 4 -1.91 -29.34 56.58
N ASP A 5 -3.16 -29.77 56.73
CA ASP A 5 -4.25 -29.32 55.86
C ASP A 5 -4.49 -27.80 56.00
N ALA A 6 -4.37 -27.26 57.22
CA ALA A 6 -4.46 -25.82 57.47
C ALA A 6 -3.33 -25.05 56.78
N ILE A 7 -2.09 -25.55 56.83
CA ILE A 7 -0.94 -24.93 56.14
C ILE A 7 -1.15 -24.95 54.62
N THR A 8 -1.52 -26.11 54.05
CA THR A 8 -1.73 -26.21 52.61
C THR A 8 -2.89 -25.35 52.12
N TRP A 9 -3.96 -25.27 52.92
CA TRP A 9 -5.10 -24.44 52.60
C TRP A 9 -4.78 -22.95 52.68
N ALA A 10 -3.98 -22.52 53.67
CA ALA A 10 -3.53 -21.13 53.76
C ALA A 10 -2.77 -20.71 52.50
N ILE A 11 -1.76 -21.48 52.10
CA ILE A 11 -0.87 -21.12 50.99
C ILE A 11 -1.55 -21.28 49.63
N TRP A 12 -2.19 -22.42 49.35
CA TRP A 12 -2.68 -22.76 48.01
C TRP A 12 -4.20 -22.73 47.86
N GLY A 13 -4.96 -22.57 48.95
CA GLY A 13 -6.43 -22.63 48.92
C GLY A 13 -6.96 -24.03 48.65
N GLN A 14 -6.10 -25.03 48.84
CA GLN A 14 -6.37 -26.42 48.60
C GLN A 14 -5.75 -27.22 49.75
N ALA A 15 -6.46 -28.22 50.20
CA ALA A 15 -5.93 -29.24 51.09
C ALA A 15 -6.27 -30.62 50.51
N ARG A 16 -5.96 -31.68 51.26
CA ARG A 16 -6.26 -33.05 50.85
C ARG A 16 -7.73 -33.16 50.39
N LYS A 17 -7.93 -33.63 49.15
CA LYS A 17 -9.26 -33.88 48.60
C LYS A 17 -9.98 -34.90 49.48
N THR A 18 -10.98 -34.46 50.25
CA THR A 18 -12.04 -35.35 50.69
C THR A 18 -12.91 -35.61 49.47
N SER A 19 -13.05 -36.87 49.07
CA SER A 19 -13.47 -37.29 47.73
C SER A 19 -14.90 -36.90 47.29
N ASN A 20 -15.67 -36.16 48.10
CA ASN A 20 -17.12 -36.05 47.93
C ASN A 20 -17.67 -34.61 47.83
N THR A 21 -16.84 -33.58 47.62
CA THR A 21 -17.32 -32.18 47.60
C THR A 21 -16.87 -31.40 46.37
N SER A 22 -17.82 -30.70 45.74
CA SER A 22 -17.62 -29.88 44.51
C SER A 22 -16.68 -28.68 44.73
N LYS A 23 -16.43 -28.28 45.99
CA LYS A 23 -15.43 -27.27 46.36
C LYS A 23 -14.59 -27.74 47.55
N PRO A 24 -13.25 -27.69 47.48
CA PRO A 24 -12.35 -28.20 48.51
C PRO A 24 -12.53 -27.48 49.86
N ASP A 25 -12.93 -26.20 49.84
CA ASP A 25 -13.05 -25.37 51.06
C ASP A 25 -14.15 -25.84 52.01
N ALA A 26 -15.28 -26.31 51.48
CA ALA A 26 -16.42 -26.73 52.30
C ALA A 26 -16.16 -28.03 53.06
N GLY A 27 -15.26 -28.88 52.56
CA GLY A 27 -14.88 -30.14 53.18
C GLY A 27 -13.88 -30.00 54.33
N LEU A 28 -13.29 -28.80 54.50
CA LEU A 28 -12.34 -28.49 55.58
C LEU A 28 -12.99 -27.84 56.79
N LEU A 29 -14.20 -27.31 56.61
CA LEU A 29 -14.92 -26.64 57.66
C LEU A 29 -15.44 -27.65 58.70
N HIS A 30 -15.17 -27.38 59.97
CA HIS A 30 -15.59 -28.25 61.07
C HIS A 30 -17.12 -28.38 61.13
N LEU A 31 -17.64 -29.58 61.42
CA LEU A 31 -19.07 -29.84 61.49
C LEU A 31 -19.77 -28.86 62.45
N GLY A 32 -20.85 -28.25 62.00
CA GLY A 32 -21.62 -27.27 62.77
C GLY A 32 -21.08 -25.83 62.75
N GLN A 33 -19.90 -25.59 62.17
CA GLN A 33 -19.35 -24.24 62.05
C GLN A 33 -19.78 -23.53 60.77
N THR A 34 -19.60 -22.21 60.74
CA THR A 34 -19.89 -21.37 59.56
C THR A 34 -18.67 -20.58 59.10
N THR A 35 -17.58 -20.58 59.86
CA THR A 35 -16.37 -19.81 59.57
C THR A 35 -15.12 -20.67 59.70
N MET A 36 -14.11 -20.34 58.90
CA MET A 36 -12.78 -20.94 58.95
C MET A 36 -11.74 -19.86 58.65
N LEU A 37 -10.71 -19.77 59.48
CA LEU A 37 -9.65 -18.78 59.37
C LEU A 37 -8.31 -19.43 59.64
N VAL A 38 -7.33 -19.14 58.78
CA VAL A 38 -5.93 -19.50 59.01
C VAL A 38 -5.07 -18.28 58.76
N ILE A 39 -4.25 -17.94 59.76
CA ILE A 39 -3.15 -16.99 59.64
C ILE A 39 -1.87 -17.82 59.70
N LEU A 40 -1.07 -17.73 58.64
CA LEU A 40 0.19 -18.44 58.53
C LEU A 40 1.30 -17.43 58.31
N ASP A 41 2.25 -17.42 59.24
CA ASP A 41 3.52 -16.73 59.10
C ASP A 41 4.57 -17.74 58.63
N PHE A 42 5.32 -17.38 57.60
CA PHE A 42 6.38 -18.23 57.06
C PHE A 42 7.55 -17.40 56.54
N GLU A 43 8.74 -18.00 56.55
CA GLU A 43 9.94 -17.41 55.99
C GLU A 43 10.20 -18.00 54.60
N CYS A 44 10.47 -17.14 53.62
CA CYS A 44 10.92 -17.54 52.29
C CYS A 44 11.99 -16.56 51.82
N ASN A 45 13.12 -17.05 51.30
CA ASN A 45 14.23 -16.21 50.83
C ASN A 45 14.71 -15.17 51.86
N ARG A 46 14.81 -15.56 53.14
CA ARG A 46 15.19 -14.69 54.29
C ARG A 46 14.23 -13.55 54.61
N GLN A 47 12.99 -13.67 54.15
CA GLN A 47 11.95 -12.69 54.35
C GLN A 47 10.72 -13.35 54.98
N THR A 48 10.14 -12.72 55.99
CA THR A 48 8.94 -13.22 56.66
C THR A 48 7.70 -12.67 55.98
N TYR A 49 6.76 -13.56 55.68
CA TYR A 49 5.48 -13.26 55.07
C TYR A 49 4.33 -13.73 55.96
N ARG A 50 3.18 -13.08 55.81
CA ARG A 50 1.91 -13.49 56.42
C ARG A 50 0.87 -13.72 55.35
N VAL A 51 0.24 -14.89 55.38
CA VAL A 51 -0.99 -15.17 54.62
C VAL A 51 -2.13 -15.31 55.60
N LYS A 52 -3.20 -14.57 55.37
CA LYS A 52 -4.46 -14.70 56.11
C LYS A 52 -5.56 -15.08 55.14
N ARG A 53 -6.16 -16.25 55.37
CA ARG A 53 -7.22 -16.80 54.53
C ARG A 53 -8.45 -17.07 55.37
N GLU A 54 -9.58 -16.58 54.89
CA GLU A 54 -10.87 -16.71 55.57
C GLU A 54 -11.90 -17.31 54.62
N TYR A 55 -12.77 -18.15 55.17
CA TYR A 55 -13.89 -18.73 54.48
C TYR A 55 -15.14 -18.66 55.34
N PHE A 56 -16.22 -18.16 54.77
CA PHE A 56 -17.52 -18.02 55.41
C PHE A 56 -18.57 -18.80 54.62
N LYS A 57 -19.20 -19.77 55.29
CA LYS A 57 -20.35 -20.51 54.81
C LYS A 57 -21.62 -19.70 55.09
N THR A 58 -22.10 -18.98 54.09
CA THR A 58 -23.34 -18.19 54.13
C THR A 58 -24.51 -18.97 53.53
N TYR A 59 -25.75 -18.55 53.82
CA TYR A 59 -26.98 -19.15 53.24
C TYR A 59 -27.05 -19.01 51.70
N GLY A 60 -26.27 -18.09 51.11
CA GLY A 60 -26.13 -17.89 49.67
C GLY A 60 -24.74 -18.28 49.13
N LYS A 61 -24.11 -17.38 48.39
CA LYS A 61 -22.75 -17.61 47.88
C LYS A 61 -21.74 -17.57 49.03
N PRO A 62 -20.88 -18.59 49.20
CA PRO A 62 -19.84 -18.55 50.22
C PRO A 62 -18.87 -17.40 49.93
N LEU A 63 -18.42 -16.74 50.99
CA LEU A 63 -17.45 -15.65 50.93
C LEU A 63 -16.07 -16.19 51.29
N ALA A 64 -15.07 -15.84 50.48
CA ALA A 64 -13.67 -16.13 50.77
C ALA A 64 -12.88 -14.82 50.76
N GLN A 65 -11.92 -14.70 51.66
CA GLN A 65 -10.98 -13.57 51.70
C GLN A 65 -9.55 -14.10 51.77
N LEU A 66 -8.65 -13.38 51.10
CA LEU A 66 -7.22 -13.71 51.05
C LEU A 66 -6.43 -12.42 51.15
N GLU A 67 -5.67 -12.30 52.23
CA GLU A 67 -4.71 -11.25 52.47
C GLU A 67 -3.30 -11.83 52.46
N PHE A 68 -2.38 -11.10 51.85
CA PHE A 68 -0.96 -11.46 51.79
C PHE A 68 -0.12 -10.22 52.13
N GLY A 69 0.90 -10.40 52.95
CA GLY A 69 1.81 -9.32 53.33
C GLY A 69 3.21 -9.81 53.64
N ILE A 70 4.14 -8.87 53.69
CA ILE A 70 5.55 -9.05 53.96
C ILE A 70 5.92 -8.22 55.19
N PHE A 71 6.59 -8.82 56.17
CA PHE A 71 7.14 -8.08 57.30
C PHE A 71 8.36 -7.30 56.87
N LYS A 72 8.54 -6.08 57.37
CA LYS A 72 9.82 -5.37 57.27
C LYS A 72 10.88 -6.06 58.14
N GLU A 73 12.13 -5.62 58.00
CA GLU A 73 13.27 -6.07 58.82
C GLU A 73 13.03 -5.92 60.33
N ASP A 74 12.11 -5.05 60.73
CA ASP A 74 11.68 -4.86 62.12
C ASP A 74 10.78 -5.99 62.66
N ALA A 75 10.36 -6.94 61.81
CA ALA A 75 9.44 -8.06 62.10
C ALA A 75 8.09 -7.65 62.72
N ILE A 76 7.74 -6.36 62.68
CA ILE A 76 6.55 -5.80 63.31
C ILE A 76 5.64 -5.16 62.25
N THR A 77 6.22 -4.46 61.28
CA THR A 77 5.47 -3.73 60.26
C THR A 77 5.12 -4.66 59.09
N LEU A 78 3.83 -4.97 58.91
CA LEU A 78 3.33 -5.74 57.77
C LEU A 78 2.98 -4.82 56.59
N ILE A 79 3.70 -4.96 55.47
CA ILE A 79 3.37 -4.28 54.22
C ILE A 79 2.42 -5.18 53.42
N PRO A 80 1.24 -4.69 52.99
CA PRO A 80 0.31 -5.49 52.21
C PRO A 80 0.85 -5.73 50.79
N LEU A 81 0.83 -7.00 50.37
CA LEU A 81 1.10 -7.45 49.00
C LEU A 81 -0.19 -7.93 48.29
N THR A 82 -1.33 -7.92 48.99
CA THR A 82 -2.66 -8.27 48.47
C THR A 82 -2.99 -7.50 47.20
N ASP A 83 -3.54 -8.20 46.20
CA ASP A 83 -3.98 -7.62 44.93
C ASP A 83 -5.50 -7.43 44.88
N LYS A 84 -6.02 -6.90 43.75
CA LYS A 84 -7.45 -6.58 43.58
C LYS A 84 -8.39 -7.79 43.66
N THR A 85 -7.88 -8.99 43.40
CA THR A 85 -8.69 -10.22 43.38
C THR A 85 -7.94 -11.37 44.06
N ILE A 86 -8.69 -12.31 44.66
CA ILE A 86 -8.14 -13.53 45.28
C ILE A 86 -7.24 -14.29 44.31
N ARG A 87 -7.63 -14.37 43.03
CA ARG A 87 -6.83 -15.04 41.99
C ARG A 87 -5.47 -14.37 41.81
N LYS A 88 -5.41 -13.04 41.68
CA LYS A 88 -4.14 -12.32 41.53
C LYS A 88 -3.28 -12.39 42.79
N THR A 89 -3.90 -12.32 43.97
CA THR A 89 -3.18 -12.52 45.25
C THR A 89 -2.61 -13.94 45.33
N GLN A 90 -3.38 -14.96 44.93
CA GLN A 90 -2.91 -16.35 44.87
C GLN A 90 -1.75 -16.53 43.90
N GLU A 91 -1.83 -15.94 42.70
CA GLU A 91 -0.72 -15.95 41.73
C GLU A 91 0.54 -15.31 42.32
N LYS A 92 0.40 -14.22 43.09
CA LYS A 92 1.52 -13.54 43.78
C LYS A 92 2.13 -14.38 44.91
N ILE A 93 1.32 -15.10 45.68
CA ILE A 93 1.81 -16.06 46.69
C ILE A 93 2.62 -17.17 46.01
N ILE A 94 2.10 -17.76 44.94
CA ILE A 94 2.79 -18.82 44.19
C ILE A 94 4.10 -18.30 43.59
N GLN A 95 4.10 -17.08 43.03
CA GLN A 95 5.33 -16.44 42.52
C GLN A 95 6.34 -16.11 43.62
N THR A 96 5.91 -15.89 44.86
CA THR A 96 6.84 -15.60 45.96
C THR A 96 7.53 -16.89 46.41
N ILE A 97 6.74 -17.96 46.60
CA ILE A 97 7.22 -19.25 47.12
C ILE A 97 7.86 -20.10 46.01
N HIS A 98 7.57 -19.81 44.74
CA HIS A 98 7.99 -20.58 43.57
C HIS A 98 7.62 -22.08 43.64
N LEU A 99 6.56 -22.39 44.38
CA LEU A 99 6.10 -23.75 44.60
C LEU A 99 4.57 -23.79 44.51
N ASP A 100 4.05 -24.52 43.53
CA ASP A 100 2.62 -24.79 43.40
C ASP A 100 2.20 -25.96 44.31
N TYR A 101 0.88 -26.14 44.46
CA TYR A 101 0.33 -27.16 45.34
C TYR A 101 0.79 -28.56 44.93
N ASP A 102 0.77 -28.84 43.63
CA ASP A 102 1.16 -30.14 43.10
C ASP A 102 2.66 -30.39 43.34
N ALA A 103 3.55 -29.43 43.07
CA ALA A 103 4.97 -29.58 43.38
C ALA A 103 5.19 -29.77 44.89
N PHE A 104 4.53 -29.00 45.76
CA PHE A 104 4.63 -29.17 47.21
C PHE A 104 4.21 -30.57 47.65
N VAL A 105 3.06 -31.05 47.16
CA VAL A 105 2.55 -32.39 47.49
C VAL A 105 3.53 -33.48 47.04
N ASN A 106 4.15 -33.31 45.87
CA ASN A 106 5.06 -34.31 45.31
C ASN A 106 6.49 -34.27 45.87
N THR A 107 6.89 -33.20 46.57
CA THR A 107 8.31 -32.95 46.90
C THR A 107 8.57 -32.77 48.38
N ALA A 108 7.73 -32.00 49.08
CA ALA A 108 7.87 -31.70 50.50
C ALA A 108 6.86 -32.47 51.36
N PHE A 109 5.75 -32.92 50.77
CA PHE A 109 4.68 -33.63 51.47
C PHE A 109 4.83 -35.15 51.34
N LEU A 110 5.67 -35.75 52.18
CA LEU A 110 5.74 -37.20 52.30
C LEU A 110 4.50 -37.73 53.04
N ARG A 111 3.41 -37.97 52.32
CA ARG A 111 2.28 -38.75 52.87
C ARG A 111 2.81 -40.11 53.30
N GLN A 112 2.48 -40.50 54.53
CA GLN A 112 2.74 -41.85 55.02
C GLN A 112 2.12 -42.86 54.02
N GLY A 113 2.95 -43.67 53.35
CA GLY A 113 2.54 -44.61 52.30
C GLY A 113 2.66 -44.14 50.84
N HIS A 114 2.92 -42.85 50.55
CA HIS A 114 3.09 -42.31 49.19
C HIS A 114 4.43 -41.57 48.97
N SER A 115 5.47 -41.90 49.75
CA SER A 115 6.83 -41.37 49.57
C SER A 115 7.44 -41.63 48.18
N ASN A 116 6.83 -42.52 47.40
CA ASN A 116 7.26 -42.91 46.07
C ASN A 116 6.56 -42.13 44.94
N GLU A 117 5.68 -41.15 45.22
CA GLU A 117 4.99 -40.39 44.14
C GLU A 117 5.97 -39.69 43.21
N PHE A 118 7.06 -39.11 43.74
CA PHE A 118 8.12 -38.55 42.90
C PHE A 118 8.84 -39.63 42.08
N SER A 119 9.15 -40.79 42.69
CA SER A 119 9.88 -41.90 42.06
C SER A 119 9.06 -42.65 41.00
N GLN A 120 7.73 -42.66 41.13
CA GLN A 120 6.81 -43.30 40.18
C GLN A 120 6.49 -42.42 38.97
N LYS A 121 6.78 -41.11 39.03
CA LYS A 121 6.57 -40.19 37.92
C LYS A 121 7.57 -40.39 36.79
N SER A 122 7.11 -40.10 35.56
CA SER A 122 7.96 -40.22 34.37
C SER A 122 9.19 -39.30 34.48
N PRO A 123 10.31 -39.61 33.79
CA PRO A 123 11.48 -38.72 33.76
C PRO A 123 11.15 -37.29 33.33
N LYS A 124 10.17 -37.12 32.42
CA LYS A 124 9.70 -35.81 31.96
C LYS A 124 9.01 -35.02 33.08
N ASP A 125 8.13 -35.67 33.83
CA ASP A 125 7.37 -35.03 34.91
C ASP A 125 8.29 -34.69 36.09
N ARG A 126 9.24 -35.58 36.43
CA ARG A 126 10.27 -35.27 37.43
C ARG A 126 11.10 -34.05 37.05
N LYS A 127 11.51 -33.94 35.78
CA LYS A 127 12.24 -32.77 35.27
C LYS A 127 11.39 -31.50 35.34
N ALA A 128 10.09 -31.58 35.03
CA ALA A 128 9.17 -30.44 35.14
C ALA A 128 9.03 -29.97 36.60
N ILE A 129 8.78 -30.90 37.54
CA ILE A 129 8.68 -30.60 38.97
C ILE A 129 9.97 -29.96 39.50
N LEU A 130 11.14 -30.51 39.15
CA LEU A 130 12.42 -29.91 39.51
C LEU A 130 12.63 -28.54 38.86
N GLY A 131 12.19 -28.36 37.62
CA GLY A 131 12.22 -27.08 36.92
C GLY A 131 11.42 -26.01 37.66
N THR A 132 10.22 -26.36 38.13
CA THR A 132 9.36 -25.45 38.91
C THR A 132 9.97 -25.12 40.26
N ILE A 133 10.47 -26.13 41.02
CA ILE A 133 11.14 -25.89 42.33
C ILE A 133 12.35 -24.96 42.17
N LEU A 134 13.14 -25.17 41.11
CA LEU A 134 14.34 -24.38 40.83
C LEU A 134 14.01 -23.02 40.17
N GLY A 135 12.72 -22.71 39.95
CA GLY A 135 12.28 -21.47 39.31
C GLY A 135 12.72 -21.34 37.86
N LEU A 136 13.01 -22.44 37.16
CA LEU A 136 13.55 -22.41 35.79
C LEU A 136 12.52 -21.93 34.76
N ASP A 137 11.23 -21.92 35.11
CA ASP A 137 10.13 -21.45 34.26
C ASP A 137 10.31 -19.98 33.83
N GLN A 138 10.98 -19.16 34.65
CA GLN A 138 11.28 -17.77 34.31
C GLN A 138 12.20 -17.65 33.09
N TYR A 139 13.12 -18.61 32.90
CA TYR A 139 14.03 -18.62 31.75
C TYR A 139 13.32 -19.01 30.45
N GLU A 140 12.29 -19.85 30.53
CA GLU A 140 11.45 -20.16 29.37
C GLU A 140 10.66 -18.93 28.90
N VAL A 141 10.22 -18.06 29.80
CA VAL A 141 9.61 -16.77 29.44
C VAL A 141 10.61 -15.86 28.72
N VAL A 142 11.82 -15.71 29.28
CA VAL A 142 12.89 -14.90 28.66
C VAL A 142 13.27 -15.47 27.29
N ARG A 143 13.39 -16.79 27.16
CA ARG A 143 13.67 -17.47 25.89
C ARG A 143 12.62 -17.17 24.85
N LYS A 144 11.32 -17.24 25.20
CA LYS A 144 10.22 -16.92 24.29
C LYS A 144 10.30 -15.47 23.81
N LEU A 145 10.55 -14.52 24.72
CA LEU A 145 10.71 -13.11 24.37
C LEU A 145 11.92 -12.87 23.45
N ALA A 146 13.04 -13.55 23.70
CA ALA A 146 14.22 -13.47 22.85
C ALA A 146 13.95 -14.01 21.44
N MET A 147 13.28 -15.16 21.33
CA MET A 147 12.89 -15.76 20.04
C MET A 147 11.95 -14.85 19.25
N GLU A 148 11.01 -14.19 19.93
CA GLU A 148 10.12 -13.22 19.30
C GLU A 148 10.90 -12.01 18.76
N LYS A 149 11.85 -11.47 19.52
CA LYS A 149 12.73 -10.39 19.04
C LYS A 149 13.57 -10.82 17.83
N VAL A 150 14.11 -12.03 17.84
CA VAL A 150 14.87 -12.58 16.70
C VAL A 150 13.98 -12.65 15.47
N ARG A 151 12.75 -13.18 15.62
CA ARG A 151 11.78 -13.27 14.52
C ARG A 151 11.46 -11.90 13.92
N GLN A 152 11.23 -10.90 14.77
CA GLN A 152 10.96 -9.53 14.33
C GLN A 152 12.16 -8.92 13.59
N ALA A 153 13.37 -9.12 14.10
CA ALA A 153 14.60 -8.64 13.45
C ALA A 153 14.81 -9.28 12.07
N VAL A 154 14.59 -10.60 11.95
CA VAL A 154 14.68 -11.32 10.67
C VAL A 154 13.66 -10.80 9.67
N ASN A 155 12.41 -10.61 10.08
CA ASN A 155 11.38 -10.05 9.22
C ASN A 155 11.75 -8.64 8.72
N LYS A 156 12.25 -7.78 9.62
CA LYS A 156 12.68 -6.42 9.25
C LYS A 156 13.88 -6.43 8.30
N LYS A 157 14.83 -7.35 8.50
CA LYS A 157 15.95 -7.55 7.56
C LYS A 157 15.43 -7.93 6.17
N ASN A 158 14.51 -8.91 6.10
CA ASN A 158 13.99 -9.41 4.83
C ASN A 158 13.21 -8.34 4.07
N THR A 159 12.38 -7.54 4.74
CA THR A 159 11.65 -6.44 4.09
C THR A 159 12.58 -5.35 3.57
N LEU A 160 13.59 -4.98 4.34
CA LEU A 160 14.61 -4.01 3.91
C LEU A 160 15.45 -4.53 2.74
N SER A 161 15.82 -5.82 2.77
CA SER A 161 16.57 -6.45 1.67
C SER A 161 15.76 -6.46 0.37
N ALA A 162 14.48 -6.84 0.44
CA ALA A 162 13.59 -6.82 -0.72
C ALA A 162 13.36 -5.41 -1.27
N PHE A 163 13.27 -4.40 -0.39
CA PHE A 163 13.19 -3.00 -0.82
C PHE A 163 14.50 -2.55 -1.49
N HIS A 164 15.65 -2.93 -0.94
CA HIS A 164 16.96 -2.63 -1.51
C HIS A 164 17.13 -3.24 -2.90
N GLU A 165 16.76 -4.51 -3.08
CA GLU A 165 16.79 -5.18 -4.40
C GLU A 165 15.91 -4.47 -5.43
N LYS A 166 14.68 -4.07 -5.05
CA LYS A 166 13.81 -3.28 -5.94
C LYS A 166 14.41 -1.94 -6.33
N MET A 167 15.05 -1.24 -5.40
CA MET A 167 15.72 0.03 -5.67
C MET A 167 16.90 -0.16 -6.61
N LEU A 168 17.69 -1.22 -6.44
CA LEU A 168 18.77 -1.57 -7.37
C LEU A 168 18.25 -1.88 -8.77
N GLU A 169 17.14 -2.62 -8.89
CA GLU A 169 16.53 -2.91 -10.19
C GLU A 169 16.03 -1.63 -10.90
N GLN A 170 15.42 -0.70 -10.16
CA GLN A 170 15.00 0.59 -10.70
C GLN A 170 16.20 1.46 -11.13
N LEU A 171 17.27 1.47 -10.33
CA LEU A 171 18.51 2.17 -10.68
C LEU A 171 19.16 1.59 -11.93
N ALA A 172 19.13 0.26 -12.10
CA ALA A 172 19.65 -0.41 -13.29
C ALA A 172 18.86 -0.06 -14.58
N LYS A 173 17.56 0.24 -14.47
CA LYS A 173 16.72 0.68 -15.60
C LYS A 173 16.91 2.15 -15.98
N LYS A 174 17.44 2.98 -15.08
CA LYS A 174 17.67 4.42 -15.28
C LYS A 174 18.55 4.75 -16.50
N PRO A 175 19.68 4.07 -16.77
CA PRO A 175 20.48 4.34 -17.98
C PRO A 175 19.72 4.03 -19.27
N GLN A 176 18.98 2.92 -19.35
CA GLN A 176 18.17 2.57 -20.52
C GLN A 176 17.07 3.61 -20.78
N LEU A 177 16.37 4.06 -19.74
CA LEU A 177 15.38 5.15 -19.84
C LEU A 177 16.02 6.46 -20.30
N THR A 178 17.21 6.78 -19.80
CA THR A 178 17.94 7.99 -20.21
C THR A 178 18.37 7.92 -21.67
N GLN A 179 18.82 6.75 -22.13
CA GLN A 179 19.21 6.53 -23.51
C GLN A 179 18.01 6.59 -24.46
N SER A 180 16.91 5.90 -24.13
CA SER A 180 15.67 5.96 -24.91
C SER A 180 15.12 7.38 -24.99
N LYS A 181 15.19 8.17 -23.90
CA LYS A 181 14.82 9.59 -23.91
C LYS A 181 15.68 10.41 -24.86
N LYS A 182 17.00 10.17 -24.91
CA LYS A 182 17.90 10.83 -25.87
C LYS A 182 17.55 10.49 -27.32
N GLU A 183 17.32 9.21 -27.61
CA GLU A 183 16.94 8.75 -28.96
C GLU A 183 15.60 9.34 -29.41
N LEU A 184 14.63 9.44 -28.50
CA LEU A 184 13.33 10.07 -28.75
C LEU A 184 13.48 11.57 -29.05
N LEU A 185 14.29 12.28 -28.28
CA LEU A 185 14.60 13.70 -28.51
C LEU A 185 15.30 13.92 -29.86
N GLU A 186 16.23 13.06 -30.23
CA GLU A 186 16.89 13.12 -31.55
C GLU A 186 15.90 12.89 -32.68
N LYS A 187 15.02 11.88 -32.56
CA LYS A 187 13.96 11.63 -33.55
C LYS A 187 12.97 12.79 -33.65
N GLU A 188 12.57 13.38 -32.52
CA GLU A 188 11.69 14.55 -32.47
C GLU A 188 12.34 15.73 -33.22
N ASN A 189 13.61 16.02 -32.95
CA ASN A 189 14.35 17.08 -33.63
C ASN A 189 14.47 16.83 -35.15
N GLN A 190 14.73 15.58 -35.56
CA GLN A 190 14.77 15.21 -36.97
C GLN A 190 13.40 15.38 -37.66
N LEU A 191 12.32 14.98 -37.00
CA LEU A 191 10.95 15.16 -37.51
C LEU A 191 10.58 16.63 -37.62
N LEU A 192 10.95 17.46 -36.63
CA LEU A 192 10.73 18.90 -36.67
C LEU A 192 11.51 19.56 -37.82
N ALA A 193 12.76 19.16 -38.05
CA ALA A 193 13.55 19.64 -39.18
C ALA A 193 12.89 19.25 -40.52
N ARG A 194 12.48 17.99 -40.66
CA ARG A 194 11.81 17.50 -41.88
C ARG A 194 10.45 18.17 -42.11
N ALA A 195 9.69 18.43 -41.06
CA ALA A 195 8.44 19.19 -41.15
C ALA A 195 8.69 20.62 -41.65
N LYS A 196 9.74 21.29 -41.15
CA LYS A 196 10.14 22.63 -41.64
C LYS A 196 10.60 22.62 -43.11
N GLU A 197 11.27 21.57 -43.56
CA GLU A 197 11.64 21.44 -44.97
C GLU A 197 10.42 21.19 -45.85
N LEU A 198 9.51 20.32 -45.41
CA LEU A 198 8.28 20.04 -46.15
C LEU A 198 7.39 21.27 -46.25
N THR A 199 7.23 22.05 -45.17
CA THR A 199 6.45 23.30 -45.23
C THR A 199 7.06 24.31 -46.20
N LYS A 200 8.40 24.45 -46.23
CA LYS A 200 9.10 25.28 -47.23
C LYS A 200 8.84 24.79 -48.65
N LYS A 201 8.91 23.47 -48.90
CA LYS A 201 8.61 22.91 -50.22
C LYS A 201 7.16 23.17 -50.64
N THR A 202 6.22 22.97 -49.73
CA THR A 202 4.79 23.23 -50.00
C THR A 202 4.53 24.70 -50.31
N THR A 203 5.14 25.64 -49.57
CA THR A 203 4.97 27.07 -49.87
C THR A 203 5.59 27.46 -51.21
N THR A 204 6.74 26.89 -51.57
CA THR A 204 7.33 27.12 -52.91
C THR A 204 6.48 26.56 -54.04
N LEU A 205 5.94 25.35 -53.87
CA LEU A 205 5.05 24.73 -54.86
C LEU A 205 3.75 25.53 -55.01
N GLN A 206 3.17 26.00 -53.90
CA GLN A 206 1.99 26.88 -53.93
C GLN A 206 2.26 28.22 -54.64
N ALA A 207 3.47 28.77 -54.50
CA ALA A 207 3.86 29.99 -55.21
C ALA A 207 4.02 29.74 -56.72
N GLN A 208 4.65 28.62 -57.10
CA GLN A 208 4.77 28.19 -58.50
C GLN A 208 3.41 27.91 -59.13
N GLU A 209 2.52 27.22 -58.43
CA GLU A 209 1.16 26.95 -58.90
C GLU A 209 0.38 28.24 -59.16
N LYS A 210 0.47 29.22 -58.25
CA LYS A 210 -0.13 30.55 -58.46
C LYS A 210 0.46 31.28 -59.66
N ALA A 211 1.77 31.21 -59.87
CA ALA A 211 2.43 31.84 -61.02
C ALA A 211 1.96 31.21 -62.34
N ILE A 212 1.91 29.87 -62.41
CA ILE A 212 1.40 29.14 -63.59
C ILE A 212 -0.07 29.50 -63.84
N GLN A 213 -0.92 29.58 -62.80
CA GLN A 213 -2.31 30.01 -62.96
C GLN A 213 -2.43 31.45 -63.49
N GLN A 214 -1.53 32.36 -63.09
CA GLN A 214 -1.50 33.71 -63.63
C GLN A 214 -1.07 33.74 -65.10
N GLU A 215 -0.02 32.99 -65.46
CA GLU A 215 0.43 32.86 -66.85
C GLU A 215 -0.65 32.23 -67.75
N GLN A 216 -1.35 31.20 -67.26
CA GLN A 216 -2.48 30.60 -67.98
C GLN A 216 -3.60 31.61 -68.24
N LYS A 217 -3.98 32.40 -67.23
CA LYS A 217 -4.98 33.48 -67.40
C LYS A 217 -4.51 34.54 -68.40
N GLN A 218 -3.24 34.93 -68.35
CA GLN A 218 -2.68 35.88 -69.32
C GLN A 218 -2.70 35.31 -70.74
N SER A 219 -2.33 34.04 -70.92
CA SER A 219 -2.39 33.36 -72.22
C SER A 219 -3.83 33.25 -72.74
N GLU A 220 -4.80 32.96 -71.87
CA GLU A 220 -6.22 32.91 -72.23
C GLU A 220 -6.74 34.28 -72.70
N ILE A 221 -6.41 35.35 -71.96
CA ILE A 221 -6.73 36.73 -72.36
C ILE A 221 -6.09 37.08 -73.71
N LEU A 222 -4.80 36.80 -73.90
CA LEU A 222 -4.09 37.05 -75.16
C LEU A 222 -4.71 36.29 -76.32
N THR A 223 -5.11 35.04 -76.11
CA THR A 223 -5.78 34.21 -77.14
C THR A 223 -7.13 34.83 -77.53
N LEU A 224 -7.91 35.33 -76.56
CA LEU A 224 -9.15 36.04 -76.82
C LEU A 224 -8.92 37.35 -77.58
N THR A 225 -7.91 38.14 -77.20
CA THR A 225 -7.55 39.40 -77.89
C THR A 225 -7.09 39.15 -79.32
N LEU A 226 -6.25 38.13 -79.54
CA LEU A 226 -5.84 37.71 -80.89
C LEU A 226 -7.06 37.29 -81.72
N GLY A 227 -7.98 36.53 -81.14
CA GLY A 227 -9.24 36.16 -81.80
C GLY A 227 -10.10 37.37 -82.17
N GLN A 228 -10.17 38.39 -81.32
CA GLN A 228 -10.85 39.66 -81.62
C GLN A 228 -10.15 40.44 -82.73
N GLN A 229 -8.83 40.58 -82.66
CA GLN A 229 -8.02 41.24 -83.69
C GLN A 229 -8.12 40.54 -85.05
N GLN A 230 -8.16 39.21 -85.06
CA GLN A 230 -8.36 38.42 -86.28
C GLN A 230 -9.74 38.68 -86.90
N LYS A 231 -10.79 38.80 -86.07
CA LYS A 231 -12.14 39.16 -86.53
C LYS A 231 -12.21 40.57 -87.08
N GLU A 232 -11.59 41.54 -86.41
CA GLU A 232 -11.48 42.92 -86.91
C GLU A 232 -10.69 42.98 -88.22
N LEU A 233 -9.58 42.25 -88.34
CA LEU A 233 -8.81 42.14 -89.57
C LEU A 233 -9.65 41.56 -90.71
N ASN A 234 -10.38 40.47 -90.45
CA ASN A 234 -11.29 39.87 -91.44
C ASN A 234 -12.40 40.86 -91.86
N ARG A 235 -12.96 41.61 -90.92
CA ARG A 235 -13.96 42.66 -91.20
C ARG A 235 -13.39 43.77 -92.07
N ILE A 236 -12.16 44.22 -91.80
CA ILE A 236 -11.47 45.23 -92.62
C ILE A 236 -11.18 44.66 -94.01
N ILE A 237 -10.76 43.40 -94.12
CA ILE A 237 -10.55 42.73 -95.41
C ILE A 237 -11.87 42.65 -96.19
N GLU A 238 -12.98 42.29 -95.55
CA GLU A 238 -14.31 42.28 -96.17
C GLU A 238 -14.72 43.67 -96.64
N GLN A 239 -14.54 44.71 -95.82
CA GLN A 239 -14.78 46.10 -96.20
C GLN A 239 -13.89 46.56 -97.37
N LEU A 240 -12.62 46.13 -97.41
CA LEU A 240 -11.70 46.40 -98.52
C LEU A 240 -12.12 45.66 -99.81
N LEU A 241 -12.64 44.44 -99.68
CA LEU A 241 -13.18 43.69 -100.82
C LEU A 241 -14.48 44.30 -101.34
N GLU A 242 -15.36 44.79 -100.46
CA GLU A 242 -16.57 45.52 -100.84
C GLU A 242 -16.25 46.86 -101.49
N THR A 243 -15.37 47.68 -100.90
CA THR A 243 -14.91 48.93 -101.51
C THR A 243 -14.19 48.68 -102.83
N LYS A 244 -13.42 47.60 -102.97
CA LYS A 244 -12.84 47.17 -104.26
C LYS A 244 -13.92 46.74 -105.27
N LYS A 245 -14.99 46.07 -104.85
CA LYS A 245 -16.14 45.73 -105.70
C LYS A 245 -16.91 46.98 -106.13
N LEU A 246 -17.14 47.93 -105.22
CA LEU A 246 -17.75 49.24 -105.48
C LEU A 246 -16.88 50.07 -106.43
N TRP A 247 -15.56 50.12 -106.20
CA TRP A 247 -14.60 50.76 -107.09
C TRP A 247 -14.62 50.11 -108.48
N LYS A 248 -14.63 48.77 -108.56
CA LYS A 248 -14.77 48.06 -109.83
C LYS A 248 -16.10 48.38 -110.54
N LYS A 249 -17.23 48.50 -109.81
CA LYS A 249 -18.53 48.90 -110.38
C LYS A 249 -18.52 50.34 -110.88
N VAL A 250 -18.05 51.30 -110.08
CA VAL A 250 -17.92 52.72 -110.48
C VAL A 250 -16.94 52.90 -111.64
N HIS A 251 -15.86 52.12 -111.67
CA HIS A 251 -14.92 52.08 -112.79
C HIS A 251 -15.56 51.44 -114.04
N HIS A 252 -16.38 50.39 -113.89
CA HIS A 252 -17.13 49.81 -115.00
C HIS A 252 -18.24 50.75 -115.53
N GLU A 253 -18.91 51.50 -114.66
CA GLU A 253 -19.90 52.51 -115.04
C GLU A 253 -19.24 53.71 -115.72
N LYS A 254 -18.10 54.21 -115.22
CA LYS A 254 -17.29 55.23 -115.92
C LYS A 254 -16.74 54.75 -117.26
N MET A 255 -16.48 53.44 -117.44
CA MET A 255 -16.02 52.86 -118.70
C MET A 255 -17.17 52.54 -119.68
N ARG A 256 -18.42 52.37 -119.20
CA ARG A 256 -19.63 52.27 -120.07
C ARG A 256 -20.18 53.63 -120.50
N ALA A 257 -19.85 54.71 -119.80
CA ALA A 257 -20.36 56.06 -120.09
C ALA A 257 -19.52 56.87 -121.11
N LYS A 258 -18.60 56.28 -121.88
CA LYS A 258 -17.87 56.99 -122.94
C LYS A 258 -17.75 56.21 -124.26
N LYS A 259 -18.76 56.40 -125.12
CA LYS A 259 -18.70 56.44 -126.60
C LYS A 259 -19.81 57.40 -127.09
N TYR A 260 -19.56 58.72 -127.10
CA TYR A 260 -19.42 59.66 -128.26
C TYR A 260 -20.76 60.29 -128.74
N PRO A 261 -20.80 61.47 -129.42
CA PRO A 261 -19.84 62.59 -129.56
C PRO A 261 -20.45 64.02 -129.36
N GLU A 262 -19.55 65.03 -129.29
CA GLU A 262 -19.63 66.47 -129.66
C GLU A 262 -20.95 67.29 -129.55
N LEU A 263 -20.91 68.43 -128.83
CA LEU A 263 -21.40 69.75 -129.25
C LEU A 263 -21.08 70.86 -128.20
N LEU A 264 -20.49 71.95 -128.70
CA LEU A 264 -20.58 73.37 -128.26
C LEU A 264 -19.91 73.75 -126.92
N GLU A 265 -18.76 74.43 -126.98
CA GLU A 265 -18.61 75.89 -127.03
C GLU A 265 -19.13 76.67 -125.79
N LYS A 266 -18.15 77.33 -125.15
CA LYS A 266 -18.15 78.71 -124.61
C LYS A 266 -18.45 79.01 -123.13
N ASN A 267 -17.61 79.97 -122.67
CA ASN A 267 -17.67 80.86 -121.50
C ASN A 267 -16.94 80.31 -120.26
N HIS A 268 -15.78 80.81 -119.79
CA HIS A 268 -15.40 82.20 -119.44
C HIS A 268 -16.43 82.88 -118.53
N ASN A 269 -16.38 82.53 -117.23
CA ASN A 269 -16.13 83.42 -116.09
C ASN A 269 -16.07 82.60 -114.80
#